data_AF-A0A8S0U378-F1
#
_entry.id   AF-A0A8S0U378-F1
#
_cell.length_a   1.000
_cell.length_b   1.000
_cell.length_c   1.000
_cell.angle_alpha   90.00
_cell.angle_beta   90.00
_cell.angle_gamma   90.00
#
_symmetry.space_group_name_H-M   'P 1'
#
loop_
_entity.id
_entity.type
_entity.pdbx_description
1 polymer ?
#
loop_
_entity_poly.entity_id
_entity_poly.type
_entity_poly.pdbx_seq_one_letter_code
_entity_poly.pdbx_strand_id
1 'polypeptide(L)' 'MPCVVVSTAEPTKQFRKTNELTFSSRKHSTAIKILPYNSSFAFSPYGPYWKFIKKLCIYKLLGARISTISRQLEPQR' A
#
# COMPACT_ATOMS: atom_id res chain seq x y z
N MET A 1 -8.42 13.17 -18.35
CA MET A 1 -7.43 12.17 -17.87
C MET A 1 -7.76 10.82 -18.46
N PRO A 2 -6.84 10.14 -19.16
CA PRO A 2 -7.09 8.79 -19.67
C PRO A 2 -7.18 7.77 -18.52
N CYS A 3 -8.05 6.77 -18.69
CA CYS A 3 -8.22 5.62 -17.80
C CYS A 3 -8.15 4.35 -18.65
N VAL A 4 -7.38 3.36 -18.19
CA VAL A 4 -7.24 2.06 -18.85
C VAL A 4 -7.70 1.00 -17.86
N VAL A 5 -8.66 0.18 -18.28
CA VAL A 5 -9.19 -0.94 -17.49
C VAL A 5 -8.59 -2.22 -18.04
N VAL A 6 -7.99 -3.02 -17.17
CA VAL A 6 -7.41 -4.33 -17.51
C VAL A 6 -8.28 -5.42 -16.91
N SER A 7 -8.93 -6.21 -17.76
CA SER A 7 -9.93 -7.21 -17.34
C SER A 7 -9.38 -8.64 -17.29
N THR A 8 -8.13 -8.85 -17.72
CA THR A 8 -7.55 -10.19 -17.90
C THR A 8 -6.23 -10.36 -17.13
N ALA A 9 -5.95 -11.59 -16.68
CA ALA A 9 -4.84 -11.88 -15.78
C ALA A 9 -3.45 -11.74 -16.44
N GLU A 10 -3.34 -12.07 -17.73
CA GLU A 10 -2.07 -12.05 -18.47
C GLU A 10 -1.49 -10.63 -18.63
N PRO A 11 -2.23 -9.62 -19.15
CA PRO A 11 -1.74 -8.25 -19.17
C PRO A 11 -1.59 -7.67 -17.77
N THR A 12 -2.37 -8.12 -16.77
CA THR A 12 -2.22 -7.67 -15.37
C THR A 12 -0.85 -8.05 -14.80
N LYS A 13 -0.32 -9.24 -15.09
CA LYS A 13 1.02 -9.66 -14.65
C LYS A 13 2.12 -8.79 -15.27
N GLN A 14 2.03 -8.52 -16.57
CA GLN A 14 3.01 -7.68 -17.27
C GLN A 14 2.91 -6.22 -16.82
N PHE A 15 1.69 -5.70 -16.68
CA PHE A 15 1.44 -4.35 -16.17
C PHE A 15 2.00 -4.16 -14.77
N ARG A 16 1.77 -5.14 -13.89
CA ARG A 16 2.31 -5.14 -12.54
C ARG A 16 3.83 -5.22 -12.57
N LYS A 17 4.45 -6.18 -13.25
CA LYS A 17 5.90 -6.41 -13.17
C LYS A 17 6.73 -5.36 -13.92
N THR A 18 6.30 -4.93 -15.10
CA THR A 18 7.12 -4.10 -16.00
C THR A 18 7.08 -2.61 -15.63
N ASN A 19 6.02 -2.15 -14.95
CA ASN A 19 5.78 -0.73 -14.71
C ASN A 19 5.40 -0.44 -13.24
N GLU A 20 5.97 -1.17 -12.28
CA GLU A 20 5.66 -1.01 -10.85
C GLU A 20 5.76 0.44 -10.38
N LEU A 21 6.82 1.15 -10.78
CA LEU A 21 7.05 2.55 -10.38
C LEU A 21 6.06 3.52 -11.03
N THR A 22 5.82 3.39 -12.33
CA THR A 22 4.91 4.26 -13.09
C THR A 22 3.48 4.17 -12.55
N PHE A 23 3.03 2.95 -12.22
CA PHE A 23 1.69 2.71 -11.67
C PHE A 23 1.60 2.82 -10.15
N SER A 24 2.73 2.94 -9.44
CA SER A 24 2.72 3.23 -8.01
C SER A 24 2.33 4.68 -7.69
N SER A 25 2.35 5.57 -8.70
CA SER A 25 1.86 6.94 -8.55
C SER A 25 0.33 6.95 -8.44
N ARG A 26 -0.20 7.41 -7.30
CA ARG A 26 -1.66 7.52 -7.08
C ARG A 26 -2.14 8.92 -7.42
N LYS A 27 -3.29 9.01 -8.09
CA LYS A 27 -3.94 10.31 -8.35
C LYS A 27 -4.45 10.89 -7.05
N HIS A 28 -4.05 12.13 -6.75
CA HIS A 28 -4.56 12.87 -5.59
C HIS A 28 -5.92 13.48 -5.93
N SER A 29 -6.99 12.97 -5.33
CA SER A 29 -8.31 13.60 -5.35
C SER A 29 -8.44 14.62 -4.20
N THR A 30 -9.44 15.50 -4.27
CA THR A 30 -9.74 16.46 -3.19
C THR A 30 -10.05 15.74 -1.87
N ALA A 31 -10.75 14.60 -1.91
CA ALA A 31 -11.01 13.78 -0.73
C ALA A 31 -9.70 13.26 -0.09
N ILE A 32 -8.70 12.90 -0.90
CA ILE A 32 -7.38 12.47 -0.43
C ILE A 32 -6.60 13.63 0.24
N LYS A 33 -6.91 14.89 -0.06
CA LYS A 33 -6.30 16.04 0.64
C LYS A 33 -7.01 16.32 1.96
N ILE A 34 -8.34 16.28 1.96
CA ILE A 34 -9.16 16.67 3.12
C ILE A 34 -9.15 15.61 4.21
N LEU A 35 -9.43 14.34 3.87
CA LEU A 35 -9.61 13.28 4.87
C LEU A 35 -8.36 13.05 5.75
N PRO A 36 -7.14 12.94 5.18
CA PRO A 36 -5.95 12.80 5.98
C PRO A 36 -5.25 14.14 6.27
N TYR A 37 -5.86 15.30 5.97
CA TYR A 37 -5.20 16.60 6.10
C TYR A 37 -3.80 16.64 5.45
N ASN A 38 -3.70 16.20 4.19
CA ASN A 38 -2.45 16.04 3.44
C ASN A 38 -1.40 15.07 4.05
N SER A 39 -1.73 14.31 5.09
CA SER A 39 -0.78 13.49 5.86
C SER A 39 -0.91 11.98 5.63
N SER A 40 -1.35 11.54 4.45
CA SER A 40 -1.51 10.10 4.16
C SER A 40 -0.30 9.49 3.45
N PHE A 41 0.40 8.56 4.11
CA PHE A 41 1.41 7.74 3.45
C PHE A 41 0.80 6.82 2.36
N ALA A 42 -0.46 6.40 2.53
CA ALA A 42 -1.13 5.49 1.59
C ALA A 42 -1.35 6.13 0.20
N PHE A 43 -1.45 7.46 0.17
CA PHE A 43 -1.57 8.26 -1.05
C PHE A 43 -0.32 9.07 -1.38
N SER A 44 0.78 8.92 -0.62
CA SER A 44 2.03 9.62 -0.89
C SER A 44 2.66 9.10 -2.20
N PRO A 45 3.28 9.98 -3.02
CA PRO A 45 3.99 9.55 -4.21
C PRO A 45 5.11 8.57 -3.86
N TYR A 46 5.39 7.65 -4.78
CA TYR A 46 6.45 6.68 -4.59
C TYR A 46 7.81 7.38 -4.47
N GLY A 47 8.50 7.20 -3.34
CA GLY A 47 9.76 7.88 -3.04
C GLY A 47 10.42 7.34 -1.78
N PRO A 48 11.57 7.92 -1.36
CA PRO A 48 12.30 7.48 -0.17
C PRO A 48 11.43 7.46 1.09
N TYR A 49 10.60 8.49 1.28
CA TYR A 49 9.63 8.57 2.38
C TYR A 49 8.65 7.40 2.39
N TRP A 50 7.99 7.13 1.25
CA TRP A 50 7.03 6.03 1.15
C TRP A 50 7.68 4.67 1.39
N LYS A 51 8.89 4.44 0.83
CA LYS A 51 9.66 3.20 1.05
C LYS A 51 10.01 3.00 2.53
N PHE A 52 10.41 4.06 3.22
CA PHE A 52 10.73 4.03 4.64
C PHE A 52 9.51 3.66 5.48
N ILE A 53 8.38 4.36 5.30
CA ILE A 53 7.14 4.08 6.03
C ILE A 53 6.63 2.67 5.73
N LYS A 54 6.67 2.22 4.47
CA LYS A 54 6.32 0.83 4.10
C LYS A 54 7.17 -0.18 4.87
N LYS A 55 8.50 0.02 4.93
CA LYS A 55 9.42 -0.88 5.66
C LYS A 55 9.09 -0.87 7.16
N LEU A 56 8.79 0.29 7.73
CA LEU A 56 8.41 0.42 9.13
C LEU A 56 7.10 -0.32 9.43
N CYS A 57 6.06 -0.14 8.60
CA CYS A 57 4.79 -0.87 8.73
C CYS A 57 4.99 -2.38 8.59
N ILE A 58 5.74 -2.85 7.59
CA ILE A 58 6.00 -4.28 7.42
C ILE A 58 6.73 -4.85 8.64
N TYR A 59 7.72 -4.14 9.18
CA TYR A 59 8.52 -4.65 10.29
C TYR A 59 7.81 -4.58 11.65
N LYS A 60 7.04 -3.51 11.89
CA LYS A 60 6.40 -3.25 13.19
C LYS A 60 4.95 -3.70 13.26
N LEU A 61 4.19 -3.58 12.16
CA LEU A 61 2.75 -3.82 12.11
C LEU A 61 2.38 -5.16 11.45
N LEU A 62 3.08 -5.58 10.41
CA LEU A 62 2.83 -6.86 9.73
C LEU A 62 3.93 -7.90 9.97
N GLY A 63 4.88 -7.59 10.86
CA GLY A 63 5.98 -8.48 11.21
C GLY A 63 5.50 -9.61 12.10
N ALA A 64 6.27 -10.70 12.14
CA ALA A 64 5.96 -11.93 12.89
C ALA A 64 5.64 -11.70 14.38
N ARG A 65 6.02 -10.55 14.96
CA ARG A 65 5.69 -10.19 16.34
C ARG A 65 4.19 -10.05 16.58
N ILE A 66 3.42 -9.52 15.63
CA ILE A 66 1.97 -9.34 15.82
C ILE A 66 1.23 -10.66 15.63
N SER A 67 1.62 -11.50 14.67
CA SER A 67 1.05 -12.85 14.56
C SER A 67 1.27 -13.71 15.81
N THR A 68 2.37 -13.51 16.54
CA THR A 68 2.63 -14.20 17.80
C THR A 68 1.78 -13.64 18.94
N ILE A 69 1.64 -12.32 19.04
CA ILE A 69 0.78 -11.68 20.07
C ILE A 69 -0.69 -12.06 19.86
N SER A 70 -1.19 -12.04 18.62
CA SER A 70 -2.57 -12.46 18.32
C SER A 70 -2.82 -13.92 18.69
N ARG A 71 -1.83 -14.81 18.51
CA ARG A 71 -1.94 -16.23 18.89
C ARG A 71 -1.87 -16.45 20.42
N GLN A 72 -1.28 -15.52 21.17
CA GLN A 72 -1.26 -15.55 22.65
C GLN A 72 -2.51 -14.93 23.29
N LEU A 73 -3.28 -14.14 22.53
CA LEU A 73 -4.50 -13.50 22.99
C LEU A 73 -5.77 -14.31 22.69
N GLU A 74 -5.65 -15.52 22.13
CA GLU A 74 -6.75 -16.49 22.09
C GLU A 74 -6.72 -17.28 23.41
N PRO A 75 -7.51 -16.93 24.44
CA PRO A 75 -7.54 -17.72 25.67
C PRO A 75 -8.26 -19.03 25.34
N GLN A 76 -7.73 -20.13 25.87
CA GLN A 76 -8.33 -21.47 25.83
C GLN A 76 -9.86 -21.37 26.01
N ARG A 77 -10.61 -21.64 24.94
CA ARG A 77 -12.04 -21.93 25.01
C ARG A 77 -12.23 -23.43 25.16
#